data_AF-A0A834LMI9-F1
#
_entry.id   AF-A0A834LMI9-F1
#
_cell.length_a   1.000
_cell.length_b   1.000
_cell.length_c   1.000
_cell.angle_alpha   90.00
_cell.angle_beta   90.00
_cell.angle_gamma   90.00
#
_symmetry.space_group_name_H-M   'P 1'
#
loop_
_entity.id
_entity.type
_entity.pdbx_description
1 polymer ?
#
loop_
_entity_poly.entity_id
_entity_poly.type
_entity_poly.pdbx_seq_one_letter_code
_entity_poly.pdbx_strand_id
1 'polypeptide(L)'
;MATSISLFVLPLLLCSSSIVAQSDDFRYNGFNQSNLKLVGATVPKPSGALRLTDKTQKVIGHAFYPDPIRFRLNTSSSNPNKTISSFSTHFVFQIVPSGSNRGGHGLAFTISPAMEFPGAEAGHYLGILSEATINNSSNHLFAVEFDTVNGFNDTFDEEGNHVGVNINTMWSVEKELAFYYDGDDKEEMTLESGHPIQVWVDYNGSNLFLNVTIAPISKLEKPIRPLISKVIDLSPVLLENMYVGFSAATGEKSSAHYILGWSFGLNRAAPPLNLSKLPDVPVEKKSPKFKPEIKAMIAALSGMVVILVAALLIRLQTGGMVDVVDPNLGLGYAVEEMELVLGLGLLCSNPKAEARPSMREILRYLNGDDLLPGIDKLGSAIGARQDDGTNYHMDLIAGLANMRAGNYSIPEVDKLKAKFIAGRIIPAIATSTAMATGLVCLELYKVLSGDHKIEDYRNTFANLALPPKVIKHQDLNWTVWARWIVRDNPTLKELLLWLKARD
;
A
#
# COMPACT_ATOMS: atom_id res chain seq x y z
N MET A 1 22.67 -25.94 65.02
CA MET A 1 21.60 -25.93 63.99
C MET A 1 20.87 -24.61 64.09
N ALA A 2 21.15 -23.68 63.17
CA ALA A 2 20.36 -22.47 62.98
C ALA A 2 20.50 -22.10 61.49
N THR A 3 19.44 -22.34 60.74
CA THR A 3 19.30 -22.05 59.31
C THR A 3 19.00 -20.56 59.14
N SER A 4 19.93 -19.82 58.52
CA SER A 4 19.73 -18.41 58.17
C SER A 4 19.20 -18.33 56.74
N ILE A 5 17.93 -17.95 56.59
CA ILE A 5 17.26 -17.68 55.31
C ILE A 5 17.63 -16.26 54.89
N SER A 6 18.38 -16.10 53.79
CA SER A 6 18.74 -14.80 53.24
C SER A 6 17.64 -14.32 52.30
N LEU A 7 16.86 -13.33 52.73
CA LEU A 7 15.82 -12.66 51.95
C LEU A 7 16.50 -11.70 50.94
N PHE A 8 16.39 -11.99 49.63
CA PHE A 8 16.76 -11.05 48.57
C PHE A 8 15.65 -10.00 48.42
N VAL A 9 15.91 -8.77 48.87
CA VAL A 9 15.03 -7.61 48.61
C VAL A 9 15.38 -7.06 47.23
N LEU A 10 14.46 -7.24 46.27
CA LEU A 10 14.53 -6.64 44.94
C LEU A 10 14.18 -5.14 45.08
N PRO A 11 15.02 -4.19 44.60
CA PRO A 11 14.66 -2.78 44.64
C PRO A 11 13.62 -2.53 43.54
N LEU A 12 12.38 -2.25 43.93
CA LEU A 12 11.38 -1.65 43.04
C LEU A 12 11.92 -0.29 42.59
N LEU A 13 12.43 -0.22 41.35
CA LEU A 13 12.52 1.05 40.65
C LEU A 13 11.09 1.55 40.43
N LEU A 14 10.67 2.49 41.29
CA LEU A 14 9.55 3.37 41.01
C LEU A 14 9.95 4.23 39.81
N CYS A 15 9.71 3.73 38.60
CA CYS A 15 9.55 4.57 37.43
C CYS A 15 8.34 5.46 37.70
N SER A 16 8.59 6.65 38.23
CA SER A 16 7.66 7.76 38.13
C SER A 16 7.51 8.07 36.64
N SER A 17 6.54 7.43 35.99
CA SER A 17 6.00 7.90 34.73
C SER A 17 5.47 9.30 34.99
N SER A 18 6.24 10.30 34.59
CA SER A 18 5.72 11.64 34.39
C SER A 18 4.56 11.47 33.42
N ILE A 19 3.32 11.62 33.91
CA ILE A 19 2.16 11.82 33.06
C ILE A 19 2.42 13.16 32.38
N VAL A 20 3.04 13.12 31.21
CA VAL A 20 3.00 14.25 30.29
C VAL A 20 1.53 14.36 29.92
N ALA A 21 0.88 15.45 30.35
CA ALA A 21 -0.41 15.82 29.81
C ALA A 21 -0.21 15.95 28.29
N GLN A 22 -0.67 14.96 27.54
CA GLN A 22 -0.70 15.02 26.09
C GLN A 22 -1.63 16.19 25.75
N SER A 23 -1.08 17.22 25.15
CA SER A 23 -1.91 18.30 24.64
C SER A 23 -2.64 17.75 23.41
N ASP A 24 -3.97 17.85 23.37
CA ASP A 24 -4.81 17.42 22.23
C ASP A 24 -4.66 18.38 21.03
N ASP A 25 -3.54 19.09 20.92
CA ASP A 25 -3.17 19.95 19.82
C ASP A 25 -1.93 19.42 19.09
N PHE A 26 -1.92 19.57 17.78
CA PHE A 26 -0.81 19.14 16.95
C PHE A 26 -0.64 20.04 15.73
N ARG A 27 0.54 19.95 15.11
CA ARG A 27 0.87 20.70 13.90
C ARG A 27 1.86 19.94 13.00
N TYR A 28 1.50 19.80 11.75
CA TYR A 28 2.28 19.23 10.66
C TYR A 28 2.50 20.28 9.57
N ASN A 29 3.74 20.78 9.45
CA ASN A 29 4.17 21.58 8.30
C ASN A 29 4.81 20.64 7.27
N GLY A 30 3.98 19.82 6.63
CA GLY A 30 4.41 18.64 5.88
C GLY A 30 4.49 17.36 6.72
N PHE A 31 4.62 16.22 6.04
CA PHE A 31 4.38 14.88 6.57
C PHE A 31 5.59 13.92 6.47
N ASN A 32 6.80 14.44 6.27
CA ASN A 32 8.02 13.60 6.13
C ASN A 32 8.33 12.71 7.36
N GLN A 33 7.82 13.07 8.54
CA GLN A 33 7.99 12.33 9.79
C GLN A 33 6.69 12.29 10.60
N SER A 34 5.53 12.33 9.94
CA SER A 34 4.25 12.24 10.65
C SER A 34 4.01 10.80 11.14
N ASN A 35 3.30 10.68 12.27
CA ASN A 35 2.85 9.41 12.85
C ASN A 35 1.40 9.08 12.46
N LEU A 36 0.89 9.66 11.37
CA LEU A 36 -0.48 9.47 10.94
C LEU A 36 -0.75 8.00 10.59
N LYS A 37 -1.95 7.52 10.93
CA LYS A 37 -2.44 6.24 10.42
C LYS A 37 -2.91 6.44 8.99
N LEU A 38 -2.22 5.80 8.05
CA LEU A 38 -2.52 5.87 6.61
C LEU A 38 -3.21 4.58 6.18
N VAL A 39 -4.32 4.71 5.44
CA VAL A 39 -5.12 3.58 4.96
C VAL A 39 -5.48 3.77 3.49
N GLY A 40 -5.66 2.68 2.74
CA GLY A 40 -6.08 2.71 1.34
C GLY A 40 -4.95 3.22 0.43
N ALA A 41 -5.30 4.08 -0.52
CA ALA A 41 -4.40 4.62 -1.54
C ALA A 41 -3.45 5.73 -1.02
N THR A 42 -3.50 6.05 0.28
CA THR A 42 -2.75 7.16 0.86
C THR A 42 -1.27 6.87 0.96
N VAL A 43 -0.44 7.77 0.41
CA VAL A 43 1.02 7.61 0.33
C VAL A 43 1.71 8.94 0.65
N PRO A 44 2.66 8.98 1.61
CA PRO A 44 3.49 10.15 1.82
C PRO A 44 4.47 10.32 0.66
N LYS A 45 4.61 11.55 0.15
CA LYS A 45 5.56 11.87 -0.91
C LYS A 45 6.91 12.30 -0.33
N PRO A 46 8.03 12.06 -1.02
CA PRO A 46 9.35 12.55 -0.60
C PRO A 46 9.44 14.07 -0.43
N SER A 47 8.56 14.84 -1.08
CA SER A 47 8.49 16.30 -0.86
C SER A 47 7.97 16.67 0.52
N GLY A 48 7.28 15.76 1.21
CA GLY A 48 6.55 16.02 2.46
C GLY A 48 5.05 16.17 2.26
N ALA A 49 4.54 16.23 1.02
CA ALA A 49 3.10 16.24 0.76
C ALA A 49 2.47 14.87 1.03
N LEU A 50 1.27 14.84 1.60
CA LEU A 50 0.51 13.61 1.82
C LEU A 50 -0.51 13.42 0.70
N ARG A 51 -0.31 12.42 -0.16
CA ARG A 51 -1.26 12.12 -1.24
C ARG A 51 -2.31 11.15 -0.72
N LEU A 52 -3.56 11.58 -0.60
CA LEU A 52 -4.68 10.74 -0.16
C LEU A 52 -5.07 9.73 -1.25
N THR A 53 -5.25 10.21 -2.47
CA THR A 53 -5.54 9.40 -3.66
C THR A 53 -4.75 9.90 -4.86
N ASP A 54 -4.56 9.01 -5.83
CA ASP A 54 -3.97 9.36 -7.13
C ASP A 54 -5.04 9.42 -8.22
N LYS A 55 -4.60 9.50 -9.47
CA LYS A 55 -5.46 9.62 -10.63
C LYS A 55 -6.12 8.30 -11.05
N THR A 56 -5.94 7.22 -10.30
CA THR A 56 -6.62 5.94 -10.53
C THR A 56 -8.12 6.09 -10.23
N GLN A 57 -8.97 5.41 -11.00
CA GLN A 57 -10.42 5.42 -10.76
C GLN A 57 -10.80 4.50 -9.60
N LYS A 58 -11.86 4.87 -8.87
CA LYS A 58 -12.46 4.07 -7.78
C LYS A 58 -11.47 3.67 -6.68
N VAL A 59 -10.60 4.60 -6.27
CA VAL A 59 -9.72 4.41 -5.12
C VAL A 59 -10.14 5.27 -3.95
N ILE A 60 -9.89 4.77 -2.75
CA ILE A 60 -10.18 5.44 -1.48
C ILE A 60 -8.86 5.58 -0.72
N GLY A 61 -8.65 6.72 -0.07
CA GLY A 61 -7.52 6.93 0.81
C GLY A 61 -7.91 7.68 2.07
N HIS A 62 -7.32 7.28 3.20
CA HIS A 62 -7.51 7.91 4.49
C HIS A 62 -6.20 8.24 5.18
N ALA A 63 -6.21 9.34 5.94
CA ALA A 63 -5.15 9.71 6.84
C ALA A 63 -5.74 10.23 8.16
N PHE A 64 -5.45 9.56 9.27
CA PHE A 64 -5.97 9.91 10.58
C PHE A 64 -4.86 10.23 11.57
N TYR A 65 -5.13 11.18 12.47
CA TYR A 65 -4.32 11.35 13.66
C TYR A 65 -4.48 10.09 14.54
N PRO A 66 -3.38 9.48 15.01
CA PRO A 66 -3.42 8.12 15.56
C PRO A 66 -4.09 8.04 16.94
N ASP A 67 -4.05 9.12 17.73
CA ASP A 67 -4.61 9.13 19.07
C ASP A 67 -6.03 9.71 19.05
N PRO A 68 -7.01 9.08 19.75
CA PRO A 68 -8.36 9.61 19.80
C PRO A 68 -8.43 10.91 20.60
N ILE A 69 -9.20 11.87 20.10
CA ILE A 69 -9.42 13.18 20.72
C ILE A 69 -10.69 13.14 21.57
N ARG A 70 -10.59 13.67 22.79
CA ARG A 70 -11.68 13.65 23.76
C ARG A 70 -12.65 14.83 23.59
N PHE A 71 -13.68 14.67 22.78
CA PHE A 71 -14.66 15.74 22.52
C PHE A 71 -15.65 15.99 23.66
N ARG A 72 -15.80 15.08 24.63
CA ARG A 72 -16.69 15.29 25.79
C ARG A 72 -15.93 15.17 27.11
N LEU A 73 -16.11 16.17 27.97
CA LEU A 73 -15.67 16.12 29.37
C LEU A 73 -16.90 15.82 30.24
N ASN A 74 -16.83 14.73 31.01
CA ASN A 74 -17.73 14.40 32.13
C ASN A 74 -19.07 13.72 31.77
N THR A 75 -19.12 12.38 31.86
CA THR A 75 -20.35 11.57 31.75
C THR A 75 -21.02 11.29 33.09
N SER A 76 -20.44 11.76 34.21
CA SER A 76 -20.81 11.32 35.57
C SER A 76 -21.72 12.26 36.35
N SER A 77 -22.16 13.40 35.79
CA SER A 77 -23.13 14.28 36.45
C SER A 77 -24.45 14.30 35.69
N SER A 78 -25.55 14.10 36.41
CA SER A 78 -26.96 14.19 35.98
C SER A 78 -27.38 15.60 35.54
N ASN A 79 -26.56 16.28 34.74
CA ASN A 79 -26.83 17.60 34.20
C ASN A 79 -27.23 17.47 32.72
N PRO A 80 -28.40 17.98 32.31
CA PRO A 80 -28.92 17.83 30.95
C PRO A 80 -28.17 18.66 29.90
N ASN A 81 -27.34 19.61 30.32
CA ASN A 81 -26.51 20.43 29.42
C ASN A 81 -25.15 19.75 29.18
N LYS A 82 -25.15 18.68 28.37
CA LYS A 82 -23.93 18.04 27.88
C LYS A 82 -23.19 19.01 26.96
N THR A 83 -22.11 19.62 27.44
CA THR A 83 -21.29 20.54 26.66
C THR A 83 -20.26 19.75 25.85
N ILE A 84 -20.29 19.91 24.53
CA ILE A 84 -19.21 19.40 23.67
C ILE A 84 -18.05 20.38 23.70
N SER A 85 -16.84 19.86 23.60
CA SER A 85 -15.63 20.65 23.41
C SER A 85 -15.69 21.45 22.11
N SER A 86 -15.20 22.68 22.16
CA SER A 86 -14.91 23.45 20.95
C SER A 86 -13.70 22.85 20.25
N PHE A 87 -13.59 23.00 18.93
CA PHE A 87 -12.37 22.62 18.22
C PHE A 87 -12.09 23.58 17.08
N SER A 88 -10.83 23.61 16.68
CA SER A 88 -10.35 24.36 15.52
C SER A 88 -9.38 23.48 14.75
N THR A 89 -9.51 23.43 13.43
CA THR A 89 -8.55 22.77 12.54
C THR A 89 -8.22 23.69 11.39
N HIS A 90 -6.95 23.72 11.01
CA HIS A 90 -6.47 24.46 9.86
C HIS A 90 -5.56 23.57 9.03
N PHE A 91 -5.86 23.44 7.75
CA PHE A 91 -5.12 22.61 6.82
C PHE A 91 -5.03 23.23 5.44
N VAL A 92 -4.05 22.78 4.67
CA VAL A 92 -3.86 23.18 3.28
C VAL A 92 -3.94 21.96 2.40
N PHE A 93 -4.83 21.98 1.41
CA PHE A 93 -4.97 20.90 0.45
C PHE A 93 -4.72 21.39 -0.98
N GLN A 94 -4.47 20.47 -1.89
CA GLN A 94 -4.37 20.73 -3.32
C GLN A 94 -5.00 19.57 -4.10
N ILE A 95 -5.91 19.88 -5.02
CA ILE A 95 -6.54 18.90 -5.91
C ILE A 95 -5.96 19.07 -7.31
N VAL A 96 -5.35 18.00 -7.84
CA VAL A 96 -4.70 18.00 -9.15
C VAL A 96 -5.50 17.13 -10.13
N PRO A 97 -6.24 17.71 -11.09
CA PRO A 97 -7.09 16.94 -12.00
C PRO A 97 -6.28 16.08 -12.98
N SER A 98 -6.91 15.04 -13.53
CA SER A 98 -6.27 14.06 -14.42
C SER A 98 -6.01 14.54 -15.85
N GLY A 99 -6.62 15.66 -16.29
CA GLY A 99 -6.49 16.20 -17.64
C GLY A 99 -7.19 17.54 -17.81
N SER A 100 -7.62 17.86 -19.04
CA SER A 100 -8.37 19.08 -19.38
C SER A 100 -9.87 19.04 -19.04
N ASN A 101 -10.38 17.89 -18.59
CA ASN A 101 -11.76 17.72 -18.16
C ASN A 101 -11.84 17.81 -16.62
N ARG A 102 -13.01 18.22 -16.09
CA ARG A 102 -13.31 18.22 -14.65
C ARG A 102 -12.92 16.86 -14.02
N GLY A 103 -12.14 16.91 -12.95
CA GLY A 103 -11.70 15.78 -12.14
C GLY A 103 -12.77 15.32 -11.14
N GLY A 104 -12.38 14.50 -10.16
CA GLY A 104 -13.34 13.98 -9.17
C GLY A 104 -12.77 13.01 -8.13
N HIS A 105 -13.49 12.71 -7.04
CA HIS A 105 -14.77 13.33 -6.63
C HIS A 105 -14.56 14.42 -5.59
N GLY A 106 -13.62 14.23 -4.68
CA GLY A 106 -13.27 15.24 -3.70
C GLY A 106 -12.53 14.65 -2.51
N LEU A 107 -12.44 15.46 -1.47
CA LEU A 107 -11.92 15.05 -0.17
C LEU A 107 -12.80 15.61 0.95
N ALA A 108 -12.67 15.04 2.14
CA ALA A 108 -13.35 15.52 3.33
C ALA A 108 -12.40 15.53 4.53
N PHE A 109 -12.50 16.57 5.36
CA PHE A 109 -12.08 16.48 6.75
C PHE A 109 -13.18 15.77 7.53
N THR A 110 -12.85 14.77 8.34
CA THR A 110 -13.85 13.96 9.04
C THR A 110 -13.50 13.70 10.50
N ILE A 111 -14.54 13.61 11.32
CA ILE A 111 -14.50 13.19 12.72
C ILE A 111 -15.40 11.97 12.87
N SER A 112 -14.84 10.86 13.35
CA SER A 112 -15.48 9.54 13.37
C SER A 112 -14.99 8.69 14.55
N PRO A 113 -15.76 7.68 15.00
CA PRO A 113 -15.31 6.75 16.03
C PRO A 113 -14.24 5.76 15.54
N ALA A 114 -14.03 5.67 14.22
CA ALA A 114 -13.10 4.74 13.58
C ALA A 114 -12.29 5.44 12.47
N MET A 115 -11.07 4.94 12.23
CA MET A 115 -10.17 5.40 11.16
C MET A 115 -10.31 4.60 9.85
N GLU A 116 -11.18 3.59 9.86
CA GLU A 116 -11.44 2.69 8.73
C GLU A 116 -12.96 2.47 8.63
N PHE A 117 -13.46 2.43 7.40
CA PHE A 117 -14.90 2.33 7.11
C PHE A 117 -15.17 1.10 6.24
N PRO A 118 -15.31 -0.09 6.84
CA PRO A 118 -15.60 -1.30 6.09
C PRO A 118 -16.88 -1.16 5.27
N GLY A 119 -16.79 -1.44 3.97
CA GLY A 119 -17.93 -1.31 3.06
C GLY A 119 -18.24 0.12 2.61
N ALA A 120 -17.39 1.11 2.95
CA ALA A 120 -17.47 2.43 2.35
C ALA A 120 -17.09 2.38 0.86
N GLU A 121 -17.75 3.22 0.09
CA GLU A 121 -17.64 3.25 -1.36
C GLU A 121 -16.84 4.46 -1.85
N ALA A 122 -16.28 4.31 -3.05
CA ALA A 122 -15.53 5.38 -3.70
C ALA A 122 -16.50 6.39 -4.36
N GLY A 123 -15.97 7.33 -5.14
CA GLY A 123 -16.79 8.34 -5.82
C GLY A 123 -17.48 9.31 -4.85
N HIS A 124 -18.79 9.50 -5.01
CA HIS A 124 -19.58 10.48 -4.25
C HIS A 124 -19.71 10.17 -2.75
N TYR A 125 -19.33 8.98 -2.28
CA TYR A 125 -19.33 8.67 -0.86
C TYR A 125 -18.02 9.01 -0.14
N LEU A 126 -17.04 9.56 -0.88
CA LEU A 126 -15.74 10.03 -0.38
C LEU A 126 -14.97 9.01 0.46
N GLY A 127 -15.30 7.72 0.38
CA GLY A 127 -14.68 6.65 1.15
C GLY A 127 -15.10 6.58 2.62
N ILE A 128 -16.09 7.35 3.06
CA ILE A 128 -16.54 7.40 4.47
C ILE A 128 -17.94 6.80 4.69
N LEU A 129 -18.73 6.69 3.62
CA LEU A 129 -20.08 6.13 3.62
C LEU A 129 -20.28 5.20 2.41
N SER A 130 -21.47 4.65 2.28
CA SER A 130 -21.96 3.84 1.16
C SER A 130 -23.47 3.95 1.09
N GLU A 131 -24.07 3.39 0.04
CA GLU A 131 -25.53 3.34 -0.11
C GLU A 131 -26.21 2.70 1.11
N ALA A 132 -25.61 1.65 1.67
CA ALA A 132 -26.15 0.91 2.80
C ALA A 132 -25.99 1.64 4.15
N THR A 133 -25.09 2.62 4.25
CA THR A 133 -24.74 3.28 5.52
C THR A 133 -25.22 4.72 5.62
N ILE A 134 -25.68 5.31 4.52
CA ILE A 134 -26.20 6.67 4.50
C ILE A 134 -27.41 6.83 5.43
N ASN A 135 -27.57 8.01 6.05
CA ASN A 135 -28.64 8.33 7.01
C ASN A 135 -28.68 7.44 8.27
N ASN A 136 -27.59 6.75 8.60
CA ASN A 136 -27.51 5.94 9.82
C ASN A 136 -26.87 6.73 10.96
N SER A 137 -27.66 7.08 11.99
CA SER A 137 -27.18 7.81 13.17
C SER A 137 -26.10 7.04 13.97
N SER A 138 -26.03 5.72 13.82
CA SER A 138 -25.02 4.87 14.46
C SER A 138 -23.62 5.07 13.88
N ASN A 139 -23.48 5.76 12.74
CA ASN A 139 -22.17 6.06 12.15
C ASN A 139 -21.35 7.02 13.01
N HIS A 140 -22.02 7.93 13.74
CA HIS A 140 -21.38 8.99 14.51
C HIS A 140 -20.35 9.78 13.68
N LEU A 141 -20.71 10.10 12.43
CA LEU A 141 -19.83 10.69 11.43
C LEU A 141 -20.17 12.17 11.23
N PHE A 142 -19.15 13.01 11.38
CA PHE A 142 -19.17 14.40 10.93
C PHE A 142 -18.12 14.57 9.83
N ALA A 143 -18.44 15.32 8.77
CA ALA A 143 -17.49 15.67 7.75
C ALA A 143 -17.72 17.07 7.18
N VAL A 144 -16.65 17.69 6.72
CA VAL A 144 -16.67 18.86 5.84
C VAL A 144 -16.09 18.43 4.51
N GLU A 145 -16.94 18.34 3.49
CA GLU A 145 -16.58 17.90 2.13
C GLU A 145 -16.15 19.06 1.25
N PHE A 146 -15.25 18.75 0.31
CA PHE A 146 -14.78 19.61 -0.76
C PHE A 146 -15.03 18.85 -2.07
N ASP A 147 -16.23 19.02 -2.61
CA ASP A 147 -16.71 18.25 -3.75
C ASP A 147 -16.42 18.99 -5.06
N THR A 148 -15.90 18.24 -6.03
CA THR A 148 -15.49 18.72 -7.36
C THR A 148 -16.38 18.18 -8.47
N VAL A 149 -17.30 17.26 -8.14
CA VAL A 149 -18.28 16.67 -9.05
C VAL A 149 -19.68 16.97 -8.51
N ASN A 150 -20.71 16.85 -9.33
CA ASN A 150 -22.09 17.03 -8.87
C ASN A 150 -22.37 16.11 -7.67
N GLY A 151 -23.19 16.57 -6.73
CA GLY A 151 -23.47 15.87 -5.48
C GLY A 151 -24.17 14.52 -5.65
N PHE A 152 -24.27 13.77 -4.55
CA PHE A 152 -24.96 12.48 -4.49
C PHE A 152 -26.45 12.63 -4.86
N ASN A 153 -26.86 12.03 -5.99
CA ASN A 153 -28.22 12.02 -6.55
C ASN A 153 -28.73 13.36 -7.12
N ASP A 154 -27.83 14.33 -7.39
CA ASP A 154 -28.20 15.55 -8.12
C ASP A 154 -28.44 15.24 -9.60
N THR A 155 -29.71 15.32 -10.01
CA THR A 155 -30.21 14.99 -11.35
C THR A 155 -30.37 16.22 -12.26
N PHE A 156 -30.01 17.40 -11.78
CA PHE A 156 -30.03 18.66 -12.51
C PHE A 156 -28.69 19.40 -12.33
N ASP A 157 -28.37 20.31 -13.25
CA ASP A 157 -27.14 21.12 -13.38
C ASP A 157 -26.77 21.99 -12.14
N GLU A 158 -26.78 21.44 -10.92
CA GLU A 158 -26.12 22.06 -9.77
C GLU A 158 -24.63 21.70 -9.83
N GLU A 159 -23.84 22.69 -10.24
CA GLU A 159 -22.44 22.57 -10.58
C GLU A 159 -21.62 22.12 -9.36
N GLY A 160 -20.99 20.92 -9.41
CA GLY A 160 -19.92 20.59 -8.47
C GLY A 160 -18.85 21.69 -8.40
N ASN A 161 -17.99 21.70 -7.38
CA ASN A 161 -17.18 22.83 -6.88
C ASN A 161 -17.81 23.52 -5.66
N HIS A 162 -18.21 22.73 -4.66
CA HIS A 162 -18.84 23.22 -3.43
C HIS A 162 -18.13 22.71 -2.17
N VAL A 163 -18.37 23.40 -1.06
CA VAL A 163 -18.02 22.96 0.28
C VAL A 163 -19.31 22.62 1.02
N GLY A 164 -19.33 21.44 1.63
CA GLY A 164 -20.52 20.90 2.29
C GLY A 164 -20.23 20.46 3.72
N VAL A 165 -21.25 20.49 4.56
CA VAL A 165 -21.20 19.95 5.93
C VAL A 165 -22.10 18.72 6.01
N ASN A 166 -21.53 17.57 6.32
CA ASN A 166 -22.19 16.28 6.30
C ASN A 166 -22.29 15.69 7.72
N ILE A 167 -23.46 15.13 8.05
CA ILE A 167 -23.70 14.44 9.32
C ILE A 167 -24.37 13.10 9.05
N ASN A 168 -23.63 12.00 9.23
CA ASN A 168 -24.08 10.63 8.98
C ASN A 168 -24.62 10.36 7.55
N THR A 169 -24.45 11.31 6.64
CA THR A 169 -25.02 11.26 5.30
C THR A 169 -24.23 12.11 4.30
N MET A 170 -24.29 11.79 3.01
CA MET A 170 -23.68 12.61 1.96
C MET A 170 -24.54 13.81 1.55
N TRP A 171 -25.79 13.89 2.02
CA TRP A 171 -26.58 15.11 1.87
C TRP A 171 -26.11 16.17 2.86
N SER A 172 -25.44 17.19 2.35
CA SER A 172 -24.93 18.29 3.16
C SER A 172 -26.07 19.03 3.88
N VAL A 173 -25.97 19.16 5.20
CA VAL A 173 -26.92 19.96 6.01
C VAL A 173 -26.78 21.45 5.73
N GLU A 174 -25.61 21.85 5.23
CA GLU A 174 -25.30 23.18 4.75
C GLU A 174 -24.30 23.04 3.59
N LYS A 175 -24.53 23.74 2.48
CA LYS A 175 -23.68 23.69 1.29
C LYS A 175 -23.54 25.07 0.67
N GLU A 176 -22.34 25.41 0.23
CA GLU A 176 -22.05 26.66 -0.47
C GLU A 176 -21.07 26.40 -1.62
N LEU A 177 -21.23 27.12 -2.74
CA LEU A 177 -20.23 27.11 -3.81
C LEU A 177 -18.88 27.58 -3.27
N ALA A 178 -17.78 27.11 -3.85
CA ALA A 178 -16.46 27.52 -3.37
C ALA A 178 -16.17 28.99 -3.70
N PHE A 179 -16.09 29.82 -2.66
CA PHE A 179 -15.68 31.23 -2.73
C PHE A 179 -14.97 31.65 -1.43
N TYR A 180 -14.38 32.84 -1.43
CA TYR A 180 -13.85 33.46 -0.21
C TYR A 180 -14.12 34.96 -0.21
N TYR A 181 -14.00 35.59 0.96
CA TYR A 181 -14.10 37.04 1.10
C TYR A 181 -12.72 37.68 1.16
N ASP A 182 -12.48 38.69 0.32
CA ASP A 182 -11.38 39.64 0.48
C ASP A 182 -11.93 41.00 0.92
N GLY A 183 -11.87 41.27 2.22
CA GLY A 183 -12.61 42.38 2.81
C GLY A 183 -14.11 42.14 2.66
N ASP A 184 -14.79 43.01 1.91
CA ASP A 184 -16.22 42.89 1.62
C ASP A 184 -16.51 42.21 0.27
N ASP A 185 -15.50 42.04 -0.58
CA ASP A 185 -15.65 41.48 -1.91
C ASP A 185 -15.69 39.95 -1.86
N LYS A 186 -16.59 39.36 -2.65
CA LYS A 186 -16.76 37.91 -2.79
C LYS A 186 -16.02 37.43 -4.03
N GLU A 187 -15.00 36.61 -3.82
CA GLU A 187 -14.13 36.06 -4.87
C GLU A 187 -14.42 34.57 -5.07
N GLU A 188 -14.76 34.19 -6.30
CA GLU A 188 -15.00 32.79 -6.66
C GLU A 188 -13.70 31.97 -6.59
N MET A 189 -13.80 30.69 -6.21
CA MET A 189 -12.66 29.79 -6.16
C MET A 189 -12.98 28.45 -6.80
N THR A 190 -12.04 27.95 -7.60
CA THR A 190 -12.11 26.59 -8.15
C THR A 190 -11.27 25.63 -7.29
N LEU A 191 -11.93 24.68 -6.62
CA LEU A 191 -11.31 23.68 -5.73
C LEU A 191 -10.30 22.80 -6.48
N GLU A 192 -10.59 22.47 -7.74
CA GLU A 192 -9.72 21.68 -8.61
C GLU A 192 -8.79 22.52 -9.51
N SER A 193 -8.54 23.78 -9.15
CA SER A 193 -7.63 24.70 -9.88
C SER A 193 -6.19 24.21 -9.99
N GLY A 194 -5.80 23.16 -9.26
CA GLY A 194 -4.42 22.72 -9.16
C GLY A 194 -3.55 23.58 -8.25
N HIS A 195 -4.10 24.59 -7.57
CA HIS A 195 -3.36 25.44 -6.63
C HIS A 195 -3.71 25.10 -5.18
N PRO A 196 -2.80 25.33 -4.21
CA PRO A 196 -3.09 25.07 -2.80
C PRO A 196 -4.16 26.00 -2.22
N ILE A 197 -5.07 25.41 -1.44
CA ILE A 197 -6.19 26.08 -0.77
C ILE A 197 -6.07 25.85 0.73
N GLN A 198 -6.18 26.94 1.49
CA GLN A 198 -6.24 26.93 2.95
C GLN A 198 -7.68 26.76 3.41
N VAL A 199 -7.85 26.00 4.49
CA VAL A 199 -9.13 25.74 5.12
C VAL A 199 -9.02 25.96 6.62
N TRP A 200 -10.05 26.58 7.20
CA TRP A 200 -10.27 26.62 8.63
C TRP A 200 -11.67 26.05 8.93
N VAL A 201 -11.74 25.13 9.88
CA VAL A 201 -13.01 24.65 10.43
C VAL A 201 -12.98 24.90 11.93
N ASP A 202 -13.83 25.82 12.38
CA ASP A 202 -13.93 26.24 13.78
C ASP A 202 -15.32 25.94 14.31
N TYR A 203 -15.39 25.11 15.35
CA TYR A 203 -16.62 24.78 16.03
C TYR A 203 -16.61 25.31 17.46
N ASN A 204 -17.61 26.13 17.80
CA ASN A 204 -17.85 26.61 19.14
C ASN A 204 -18.92 25.74 19.82
N GLY A 205 -18.50 24.86 20.73
CA GLY A 205 -19.39 23.94 21.43
C GLY A 205 -20.33 24.60 22.46
N SER A 206 -20.07 25.85 22.86
CA SER A 206 -20.96 26.59 23.78
C SER A 206 -22.14 27.21 23.05
N ASN A 207 -21.91 27.73 21.84
CA ASN A 207 -22.93 28.41 21.05
C ASN A 207 -23.43 27.57 19.86
N LEU A 208 -22.88 26.36 19.69
CA LEU A 208 -23.19 25.41 18.61
C LEU A 208 -22.95 25.98 17.21
N PHE A 209 -21.98 26.88 17.06
CA PHE A 209 -21.66 27.49 15.76
C PHE A 209 -20.51 26.75 15.08
N LEU A 210 -20.74 26.37 13.83
CA LEU A 210 -19.71 25.87 12.92
C LEU A 210 -19.39 26.94 11.88
N ASN A 211 -18.11 27.32 11.80
CA ASN A 211 -17.58 28.20 10.77
C ASN A 211 -16.60 27.43 9.89
N VAL A 212 -16.86 27.42 8.58
CA VAL A 212 -15.91 26.92 7.58
C VAL A 212 -15.44 28.10 6.76
N THR A 213 -14.12 28.28 6.65
CA THR A 213 -13.50 29.35 5.85
C THR A 213 -12.52 28.72 4.90
N ILE A 214 -12.49 29.19 3.65
CA ILE A 214 -11.49 28.78 2.66
C ILE A 214 -10.83 30.01 2.05
N ALA A 215 -9.59 29.89 1.60
CA ALA A 215 -8.87 30.96 0.90
C ALA A 215 -7.72 30.38 0.06
N PRO A 216 -7.27 31.04 -1.02
CA PRO A 216 -6.06 30.63 -1.71
C PRO A 216 -4.83 30.77 -0.80
N ILE A 217 -3.77 30.01 -1.07
CA ILE A 217 -2.52 30.09 -0.29
C ILE A 217 -1.81 31.46 -0.38
N SER A 218 -2.12 32.26 -1.40
CA SER A 218 -1.62 33.64 -1.52
C SER A 218 -2.16 34.56 -0.43
N LYS A 219 -3.30 34.22 0.21
CA LYS A 219 -3.88 35.00 1.30
C LYS A 219 -3.26 34.59 2.63
N LEU A 220 -2.39 35.43 3.20
CA LEU A 220 -1.66 35.08 4.43
C LEU A 220 -2.53 35.09 5.70
N GLU A 221 -3.60 35.87 5.70
CA GLU A 221 -4.52 35.99 6.84
C GLU A 221 -5.84 35.28 6.56
N LYS A 222 -6.42 34.68 7.60
CA LYS A 222 -7.74 34.06 7.53
C LYS A 222 -8.80 35.14 7.22
N PRO A 223 -9.67 34.95 6.20
CA PRO A 223 -10.81 35.82 5.97
C PRO A 223 -11.69 35.98 7.22
N ILE A 224 -12.11 37.21 7.51
CA ILE A 224 -12.97 37.52 8.66
C ILE A 224 -14.35 36.89 8.49
N ARG A 225 -14.88 36.94 7.27
CA ARG A 225 -16.18 36.34 6.93
C ARG A 225 -15.97 34.90 6.47
N PRO A 226 -16.57 33.91 7.16
CA PRO A 226 -16.48 32.52 6.76
C PRO A 226 -17.32 32.27 5.50
N LEU A 227 -16.99 31.18 4.80
CA LEU A 227 -17.79 30.66 3.70
C LEU A 227 -19.13 30.13 4.21
N ILE A 228 -19.08 29.28 5.24
CA ILE A 228 -20.25 28.73 5.93
C ILE A 228 -20.20 29.17 7.38
N SER A 229 -21.31 29.67 7.90
CA SER A 229 -21.50 29.98 9.33
C SER A 229 -22.90 29.54 9.75
N LYS A 230 -23.01 28.42 10.47
CA LYS A 230 -24.30 27.80 10.80
C LYS A 230 -24.36 27.32 12.23
N VAL A 231 -25.52 27.43 12.85
CA VAL A 231 -25.83 26.77 14.13
C VAL A 231 -26.09 25.30 13.85
N ILE A 232 -25.19 24.43 14.32
CA ILE A 232 -25.24 22.98 14.17
C ILE A 232 -24.93 22.34 15.51
N ASP A 233 -25.89 21.60 16.07
CA ASP A 233 -25.65 20.82 17.28
C ASP A 233 -24.96 19.50 16.95
N LEU A 234 -23.67 19.39 17.30
CA LEU A 234 -22.91 18.14 17.14
C LEU A 234 -23.10 17.17 18.34
N SER A 235 -23.91 17.54 19.34
CA SER A 235 -24.11 16.75 20.58
C SER A 235 -24.73 15.37 20.36
N PRO A 236 -25.59 15.14 19.36
CA PRO A 236 -26.04 13.79 19.04
C PRO A 236 -25.00 12.98 18.23
N VAL A 237 -23.99 13.63 17.65
CA VAL A 237 -23.05 13.00 16.71
C VAL A 237 -21.75 12.60 17.39
N LEU A 238 -21.04 13.53 18.02
CA LEU A 238 -19.67 13.32 18.51
C LEU A 238 -19.65 12.51 19.80
N LEU A 239 -18.99 11.35 19.85
CA LEU A 239 -18.85 10.56 21.08
C LEU A 239 -17.77 11.15 22.00
N GLU A 240 -17.49 10.48 23.13
CA GLU A 240 -16.46 10.94 24.08
C GLU A 240 -15.07 10.99 23.44
N ASN A 241 -14.66 9.92 22.77
CA ASN A 241 -13.37 9.78 22.09
C ASN A 241 -13.61 9.52 20.61
N MET A 242 -13.04 10.36 19.75
CA MET A 242 -13.22 10.28 18.30
C MET A 242 -11.89 10.53 17.60
N TYR A 243 -11.71 9.98 16.41
CA TYR A 243 -10.57 10.26 15.55
C TYR A 243 -10.88 11.42 14.61
N VAL A 244 -9.85 12.19 14.30
CA VAL A 244 -9.90 13.24 13.29
C VAL A 244 -8.97 12.90 12.15
N GLY A 245 -9.36 13.20 10.93
CA GLY A 245 -8.55 12.87 9.77
C GLY A 245 -9.14 13.36 8.47
N PHE A 246 -8.61 12.80 7.39
CA PHE A 246 -9.03 13.08 6.04
C PHE A 246 -9.43 11.81 5.33
N SER A 247 -10.41 11.94 4.46
CA SER A 247 -10.77 10.93 3.48
C SER A 247 -10.83 11.55 2.10
N ALA A 248 -10.43 10.81 1.08
CA ALA A 248 -10.64 11.19 -0.30
C ALA A 248 -10.99 9.96 -1.12
N ALA A 249 -11.81 10.16 -2.16
CA ALA A 249 -12.11 9.11 -3.11
C ALA A 249 -12.14 9.63 -4.55
N THR A 250 -11.79 8.73 -5.46
CA THR A 250 -11.99 8.92 -6.89
C THR A 250 -13.13 8.03 -7.38
N GLY A 251 -13.67 8.32 -8.56
CA GLY A 251 -14.72 7.53 -9.19
C GLY A 251 -14.46 7.44 -10.68
N GLU A 252 -15.49 7.63 -11.50
CA GLU A 252 -15.33 7.67 -12.96
C GLU A 252 -14.50 8.90 -13.39
N LYS A 253 -14.70 10.03 -12.69
CA LYS A 253 -13.77 11.15 -12.71
C LYS A 253 -12.75 10.97 -11.58
N SER A 254 -11.49 11.30 -11.87
CA SER A 254 -10.39 11.15 -10.90
C SER A 254 -9.50 12.39 -10.85
N SER A 255 -9.15 12.77 -9.63
CA SER A 255 -8.14 13.77 -9.28
C SER A 255 -7.18 13.19 -8.25
N ALA A 256 -5.95 13.67 -8.23
CA ALA A 256 -5.05 13.41 -7.11
C ALA A 256 -5.33 14.43 -5.99
N HIS A 257 -5.50 13.96 -4.77
CA HIS A 257 -5.84 14.80 -3.62
C HIS A 257 -4.66 14.81 -2.64
N TYR A 258 -4.16 16.00 -2.32
CA TYR A 258 -3.00 16.19 -1.45
C TYR A 258 -3.35 17.03 -0.23
N ILE A 259 -2.81 16.66 0.93
CA ILE A 259 -2.71 17.53 2.11
C ILE A 259 -1.25 17.97 2.25
N LEU A 260 -1.01 19.26 2.42
CA LEU A 260 0.33 19.86 2.48
C LEU A 260 0.72 20.21 3.91
N GLY A 261 -0.24 20.61 4.73
CA GLY A 261 -0.05 20.83 6.15
C GLY A 261 -1.37 20.74 6.90
N TRP A 262 -1.29 20.46 8.19
CA TRP A 262 -2.46 20.26 9.03
C TRP A 262 -2.15 20.60 10.49
N SER A 263 -3.06 21.30 11.14
CA SER A 263 -3.02 21.65 12.55
C SER A 263 -4.40 21.49 13.16
N PHE A 264 -4.44 21.11 14.42
CA PHE A 264 -5.66 20.92 15.18
C PHE A 264 -5.48 21.44 16.60
N GLY A 265 -6.53 22.00 17.17
CA GLY A 265 -6.60 22.40 18.57
C GLY A 265 -7.96 22.10 19.17
N LEU A 266 -7.97 21.40 20.31
CA LEU A 266 -9.15 21.19 21.14
C LEU A 266 -9.31 22.33 22.14
N ASN A 267 -10.51 22.90 22.24
CA ASN A 267 -10.87 24.02 23.11
C ASN A 267 -10.00 25.28 22.95
N ARG A 268 -9.32 25.41 21.81
CA ARG A 268 -8.45 26.53 21.46
C ARG A 268 -8.32 26.65 19.95
N ALA A 269 -7.76 27.76 19.49
CA ALA A 269 -7.43 27.94 18.07
C ALA A 269 -6.36 26.93 17.62
N ALA A 270 -6.48 26.41 16.40
CA ALA A 270 -5.46 25.56 15.81
C ALA A 270 -4.12 26.32 15.71
N PRO A 271 -2.99 25.70 16.06
CA PRO A 271 -1.68 26.34 15.91
C PRO A 271 -1.43 26.73 14.44
N PRO A 272 -1.06 27.99 14.14
CA PRO A 272 -0.93 28.43 12.75
C PRO A 272 0.15 27.64 12.01
N LEU A 273 -0.15 27.31 10.75
CA LEU A 273 0.80 26.67 9.84
C LEU A 273 1.83 27.69 9.34
N ASN A 274 3.05 27.21 9.14
CA ASN A 274 4.09 27.98 8.49
C ASN A 274 4.00 27.74 6.97
N LEU A 275 3.23 28.61 6.29
CA LEU A 275 2.95 28.48 4.86
C LEU A 275 4.23 28.40 3.99
N SER A 276 5.30 29.10 4.39
CA SER A 276 6.59 29.08 3.68
C SER A 276 7.34 27.75 3.75
N LYS A 277 6.96 26.86 4.68
CA LYS A 277 7.56 25.53 4.88
C LYS A 277 6.69 24.41 4.33
N LEU A 278 5.54 24.72 3.74
CA LEU A 278 4.68 23.70 3.18
C LEU A 278 5.35 23.04 1.96
N PRO A 279 5.18 21.72 1.80
CA PRO A 279 5.78 20.97 0.71
C PRO A 279 5.07 21.27 -0.61
N ASP A 280 5.84 21.31 -1.70
CA ASP A 280 5.26 21.36 -3.03
C ASP A 280 4.73 19.98 -3.45
N VAL A 281 3.63 19.99 -4.21
CA VAL A 281 3.11 18.79 -4.85
C VAL A 281 4.06 18.38 -5.98
N PRO A 282 4.56 17.13 -6.00
CA PRO A 282 5.43 16.68 -7.08
C PRO A 282 4.66 16.73 -8.41
N VAL A 283 5.27 17.31 -9.44
CA VAL A 283 4.74 17.20 -10.80
C VAL A 283 4.81 15.73 -11.21
N GLU A 284 3.67 15.04 -11.18
CA GLU A 284 3.58 13.67 -11.66
C GLU A 284 3.81 13.66 -13.17
N LYS A 285 5.03 13.29 -13.57
CA LYS A 285 5.33 12.97 -14.97
C LYS A 285 4.36 11.89 -15.40
N LYS A 286 3.60 12.14 -16.48
CA LYS A 286 2.73 11.12 -17.09
C LYS A 286 3.55 9.85 -17.25
N SER A 287 3.20 8.80 -16.50
CA SER A 287 3.74 7.47 -16.75
C SER A 287 3.52 7.18 -18.24
N PRO A 288 4.54 6.79 -19.02
CA PRO A 288 4.32 6.44 -20.40
C PRO A 288 3.27 5.34 -20.43
N LYS A 289 2.11 5.60 -21.05
CA LYS A 289 1.13 4.55 -21.30
C LYS A 289 1.86 3.47 -22.07
N PHE A 290 1.95 2.26 -21.51
CA PHE A 290 2.54 1.13 -22.22
C PHE A 290 1.88 1.04 -23.60
N LYS A 291 2.71 1.04 -24.64
CA LYS A 291 2.23 0.95 -26.01
C LYS A 291 1.33 -0.29 -26.14
N PRO A 292 0.23 -0.22 -26.91
CA PRO A 292 -0.68 -1.35 -27.09
C PRO A 292 0.07 -2.60 -27.58
N GLU A 293 1.14 -2.42 -28.35
CA GLU A 293 2.08 -3.47 -28.76
C GLU A 293 2.71 -4.22 -27.57
N ILE A 294 3.10 -3.52 -26.50
CA ILE A 294 3.70 -4.14 -25.32
C ILE A 294 2.64 -4.92 -24.53
N LYS A 295 1.41 -4.39 -24.42
CA LYS A 295 0.30 -5.12 -23.79
C LYS A 295 -0.05 -6.38 -24.56
N ALA A 296 -0.12 -6.29 -25.89
CA ALA A 296 -0.36 -7.43 -26.77
C ALA A 296 0.76 -8.47 -26.65
N MET A 297 2.03 -8.02 -26.59
CA MET A 297 3.18 -8.89 -26.39
C MET A 297 3.14 -9.60 -25.02
N ILE A 298 2.80 -8.89 -23.94
CA ILE A 298 2.66 -9.50 -22.60
C ILE A 298 1.52 -10.53 -22.60
N ALA A 299 0.37 -10.20 -23.19
CA ALA A 299 -0.77 -11.11 -23.27
C ALA A 299 -0.45 -12.34 -24.13
N ALA A 300 0.21 -12.16 -25.27
CA ALA A 300 0.63 -13.25 -26.14
C ALA A 300 1.66 -14.15 -25.46
N LEU A 301 2.69 -13.59 -24.82
CA LEU A 301 3.69 -14.35 -24.07
C LEU A 301 3.06 -15.10 -22.89
N SER A 302 2.13 -14.48 -22.16
CA SER A 302 1.41 -15.13 -21.06
C SER A 302 0.54 -16.28 -21.56
N GLY A 303 -0.19 -16.09 -22.67
CA GLY A 303 -0.98 -17.14 -23.32
C GLY A 303 -0.12 -18.29 -23.81
N MET A 304 1.04 -17.99 -24.42
CA MET A 304 2.01 -19.00 -24.83
C MET A 304 2.51 -19.81 -23.65
N VAL A 305 2.88 -19.18 -22.53
CA VAL A 305 3.33 -19.91 -21.33
C VAL A 305 2.25 -20.87 -20.82
N VAL A 306 0.98 -20.45 -20.78
CA VAL A 306 -0.13 -21.32 -20.38
C VAL A 306 -0.28 -22.51 -21.33
N ILE A 307 -0.16 -22.28 -22.64
CA ILE A 307 -0.23 -23.35 -23.65
C ILE A 307 0.94 -24.33 -23.49
N LEU A 308 2.16 -23.84 -23.29
CA LEU A 308 3.35 -24.68 -23.12
C LEU A 308 3.28 -25.52 -21.84
N VAL A 309 2.79 -24.94 -20.73
CA VAL A 309 2.55 -25.67 -19.48
C VAL A 309 1.43 -26.69 -19.65
N ALA A 310 0.34 -26.34 -20.32
CA ALA A 310 -0.74 -27.29 -20.61
C ALA A 310 -0.26 -28.44 -21.51
N ALA A 311 0.53 -28.14 -22.55
CA ALA A 311 1.11 -29.16 -23.43
C ALA A 311 2.09 -30.08 -22.69
N LEU A 312 2.91 -29.54 -21.79
CA LEU A 312 3.78 -30.32 -20.91
C LEU A 312 2.96 -31.23 -19.98
N LEU A 313 1.92 -30.70 -19.35
CA LEU A 313 1.04 -31.49 -18.48
C LEU A 313 0.29 -32.59 -19.26
N ILE A 314 -0.17 -32.31 -20.48
CA ILE A 314 -0.79 -33.31 -21.36
C ILE A 314 0.21 -34.40 -21.75
N ARG A 315 1.44 -34.02 -22.14
CA ARG A 315 2.53 -34.98 -22.45
C ARG A 315 2.84 -35.90 -21.27
N LEU A 316 2.94 -35.33 -20.07
CA LEU A 316 3.15 -36.07 -18.82
C LEU A 316 1.96 -36.99 -18.49
N GLN A 317 0.71 -36.58 -18.79
CA GLN A 317 -0.49 -37.41 -18.61
C GLN A 317 -0.62 -38.55 -19.62
N THR A 318 -0.08 -38.40 -20.83
CA THR A 318 -0.13 -39.43 -21.89
C THR A 318 0.98 -40.49 -21.80
N GLY A 319 1.75 -40.53 -20.70
CA GLY A 319 2.79 -41.55 -20.47
C GLY A 319 4.18 -41.20 -20.99
N GLY A 320 4.44 -39.96 -21.42
CA GLY A 320 5.77 -39.49 -21.84
C GLY A 320 6.68 -39.06 -20.69
N MET A 321 6.48 -39.59 -19.48
CA MET A 321 7.23 -39.19 -18.28
C MET A 321 8.70 -39.58 -18.37
N VAL A 322 9.00 -40.70 -19.05
CA VAL A 322 10.36 -41.21 -19.24
C VAL A 322 11.14 -40.37 -20.28
N ASP A 323 10.44 -39.67 -21.17
CA ASP A 323 11.06 -38.83 -22.20
C ASP A 323 11.72 -37.56 -21.63
N VAL A 324 11.41 -37.18 -20.39
CA VAL A 324 12.04 -36.04 -19.69
C VAL A 324 13.22 -36.45 -18.81
N VAL A 325 13.58 -37.73 -18.79
CA VAL A 325 14.73 -38.26 -18.03
C VAL A 325 16.02 -37.81 -18.70
N ASP A 326 16.98 -37.34 -17.91
CA ASP A 326 18.28 -36.90 -18.42
C ASP A 326 18.97 -38.04 -19.20
N PRO A 327 19.28 -37.88 -20.49
CA PRO A 327 19.92 -38.91 -21.31
C PRO A 327 21.29 -39.36 -20.78
N ASN A 328 21.95 -38.56 -19.94
CA ASN A 328 23.23 -38.89 -19.31
C ASN A 328 23.11 -39.98 -18.23
N LEU A 329 21.90 -40.27 -17.74
CA LEU A 329 21.66 -41.48 -16.92
C LEU A 329 21.77 -42.78 -17.75
N GLY A 330 21.85 -42.68 -19.09
CA GLY A 330 21.92 -43.82 -19.98
C GLY A 330 20.71 -44.74 -19.83
N LEU A 331 20.94 -46.06 -19.88
CA LEU A 331 19.92 -47.08 -19.58
C LEU A 331 20.02 -47.59 -18.12
N GLY A 332 20.74 -46.87 -17.25
CA GLY A 332 21.14 -47.31 -15.91
C GLY A 332 20.14 -46.99 -14.79
N TYR A 333 18.85 -46.91 -15.09
CA TYR A 333 17.81 -46.63 -14.09
C TYR A 333 16.61 -47.55 -14.28
N ALA A 334 15.91 -47.86 -13.18
CA ALA A 334 14.64 -48.55 -13.25
C ALA A 334 13.56 -47.55 -13.68
N VAL A 335 12.86 -47.86 -14.78
CA VAL A 335 11.82 -46.99 -15.35
C VAL A 335 10.75 -46.67 -14.31
N GLU A 336 10.33 -47.66 -13.54
CA GLU A 336 9.31 -47.56 -12.49
C GLU A 336 9.72 -46.62 -11.36
N GLU A 337 11.00 -46.64 -10.94
CA GLU A 337 11.52 -45.73 -9.91
C GLU A 337 11.61 -44.30 -10.44
N MET A 338 11.93 -44.14 -11.72
CA MET A 338 12.04 -42.82 -12.35
C MET A 338 10.66 -42.17 -12.54
N GLU A 339 9.65 -42.94 -12.93
CA GLU A 339 8.26 -42.50 -12.97
C GLU A 339 7.75 -42.08 -11.59
N LEU A 340 8.08 -42.85 -10.55
CA LEU A 340 7.78 -42.53 -9.15
C LEU A 340 8.41 -41.20 -8.71
N VAL A 341 9.71 -41.01 -8.97
CA VAL A 341 10.43 -39.79 -8.56
C VAL A 341 9.90 -38.55 -9.30
N LEU A 342 9.65 -38.67 -10.61
CA LEU A 342 9.08 -37.58 -11.40
C LEU A 342 7.63 -37.24 -10.98
N GLY A 343 6.81 -38.26 -10.73
CA GLY A 343 5.43 -38.10 -10.26
C GLY A 343 5.37 -37.45 -8.88
N LEU A 344 6.27 -37.85 -7.99
CA LEU A 344 6.40 -37.27 -6.65
C LEU A 344 6.88 -35.82 -6.70
N GLY A 345 7.84 -35.49 -7.58
CA GLY A 345 8.29 -34.11 -7.81
C GLY A 345 7.16 -33.19 -8.28
N LEU A 346 6.28 -33.70 -9.16
CA LEU A 346 5.10 -32.99 -9.62
C LEU A 346 4.07 -32.77 -8.50
N LEU A 347 3.83 -33.78 -7.66
CA LEU A 347 2.94 -33.71 -6.50
C LEU A 347 3.43 -32.71 -5.44
N CYS A 348 4.75 -32.70 -5.18
CA CYS A 348 5.40 -31.73 -4.29
C CYS A 348 5.31 -30.28 -4.82
N SER A 349 5.24 -30.12 -6.15
CA SER A 349 5.12 -28.82 -6.83
C SER A 349 3.67 -28.33 -6.94
N ASN A 350 2.71 -29.02 -6.30
CA ASN A 350 1.29 -28.65 -6.38
C ASN A 350 1.07 -27.21 -5.87
N PRO A 351 0.33 -26.35 -6.59
CA PRO A 351 0.07 -24.98 -6.16
C PRO A 351 -0.71 -24.90 -4.83
N LYS A 352 -1.55 -25.88 -4.50
CA LYS A 352 -2.25 -25.96 -3.21
C LYS A 352 -1.35 -26.60 -2.17
N ALA A 353 -1.01 -25.85 -1.11
CA ALA A 353 -0.13 -26.32 -0.05
C ALA A 353 -0.70 -27.57 0.65
N GLU A 354 -2.02 -27.64 0.82
CA GLU A 354 -2.74 -28.77 1.43
C GLU A 354 -2.70 -30.05 0.59
N ALA A 355 -2.45 -29.94 -0.71
CA ALA A 355 -2.38 -31.07 -1.63
C ALA A 355 -0.95 -31.60 -1.85
N ARG A 356 0.05 -30.97 -1.22
CA ARG A 356 1.44 -31.45 -1.23
C ARG A 356 1.60 -32.53 -0.18
N PRO A 357 2.34 -33.61 -0.47
CA PRO A 357 2.58 -34.66 0.50
C PRO A 357 3.48 -34.15 1.64
N SER A 358 3.21 -34.61 2.84
CA SER A 358 4.11 -34.46 3.98
C SER A 358 5.39 -35.29 3.76
N MET A 359 6.49 -34.94 4.44
CA MET A 359 7.73 -35.74 4.39
C MET A 359 7.51 -37.21 4.78
N ARG A 360 6.54 -37.49 5.64
CA ARG A 360 6.16 -38.86 6.01
C ARG A 360 5.54 -39.59 4.82
N GLU A 361 4.66 -38.96 4.06
CA GLU A 361 4.04 -39.55 2.87
C GLU A 361 5.04 -39.71 1.72
N ILE A 362 5.92 -38.71 1.51
CA ILE A 362 7.04 -38.79 0.56
C ILE A 362 7.88 -40.05 0.80
N LEU A 363 8.27 -40.31 2.05
CA LEU A 363 9.06 -41.49 2.40
C LEU A 363 8.30 -42.79 2.18
N ARG A 364 7.00 -42.82 2.46
CA ARG A 364 6.16 -44.00 2.20
C ARG A 364 6.03 -44.29 0.71
N TYR A 365 5.91 -43.27 -0.14
CA TYR A 365 5.91 -43.44 -1.59
C TYR A 365 7.28 -43.95 -2.09
N LEU A 366 8.38 -43.35 -1.63
CA LEU A 366 9.74 -43.76 -2.04
C LEU A 366 10.12 -45.17 -1.56
N ASN A 367 9.62 -45.61 -0.41
CA ASN A 367 9.84 -46.96 0.09
C ASN A 367 8.90 -48.02 -0.53
N GLY A 368 7.94 -47.61 -1.36
CA GLY A 368 6.92 -48.50 -1.90
C GLY A 368 5.84 -48.94 -0.89
N ASP A 369 5.73 -48.25 0.25
CA ASP A 369 4.72 -48.53 1.28
C ASP A 369 3.31 -48.10 0.84
N ASP A 370 3.21 -47.10 -0.04
CA ASP A 370 1.97 -46.58 -0.62
C ASP A 370 2.16 -46.26 -2.12
N LEU A 371 1.07 -46.31 -2.92
CA LEU A 371 1.07 -45.89 -4.33
C LEU A 371 0.84 -44.38 -4.47
N LEU A 372 1.50 -43.75 -5.45
CA LEU A 372 1.26 -42.34 -5.81
C LEU A 372 -0.20 -42.11 -6.25
N PRO A 373 -0.91 -41.10 -5.70
CA PRO A 373 -2.24 -40.74 -6.17
C PRO A 373 -2.21 -40.24 -7.62
N GLY A 374 -3.25 -40.57 -8.40
CA GLY A 374 -3.37 -40.23 -9.82
C GLY A 374 -3.24 -38.73 -10.13
N ILE A 375 -2.51 -38.43 -11.22
CA ILE A 375 -2.13 -37.07 -11.68
C ILE A 375 -3.33 -36.29 -12.26
N ASP A 376 -4.49 -36.91 -12.40
CA ASP A 376 -5.75 -36.41 -12.95
C ASP A 376 -6.41 -35.26 -12.14
N LYS A 377 -5.90 -34.94 -10.94
CA LYS A 377 -6.46 -33.87 -10.07
C LYS A 377 -5.70 -32.53 -10.07
N LEU A 378 -4.66 -32.37 -10.89
CA LEU A 378 -3.77 -31.20 -10.85
C LEU A 378 -4.33 -29.91 -11.52
N GLY A 379 -5.47 -30.00 -12.21
CA GLY A 379 -5.92 -28.98 -13.17
C GLY A 379 -6.76 -27.79 -12.64
N SER A 380 -6.90 -27.54 -11.34
CA SER A 380 -7.78 -26.45 -10.88
C SER A 380 -7.22 -25.61 -9.72
N ALA A 381 -6.93 -24.35 -10.09
CA ALA A 381 -7.01 -23.10 -9.31
C ALA A 381 -5.69 -22.31 -9.30
N ILE A 382 -5.64 -21.28 -10.15
CA ILE A 382 -4.66 -20.19 -10.09
C ILE A 382 -5.28 -19.09 -9.22
N GLY A 383 -4.63 -18.75 -8.10
CA GLY A 383 -4.99 -17.57 -7.31
C GLY A 383 -4.76 -17.71 -5.80
N ALA A 384 -3.51 -17.91 -5.36
CA ALA A 384 -3.17 -17.64 -3.96
C ALA A 384 -2.85 -16.14 -3.81
N ARG A 385 -3.71 -15.42 -3.07
CA ARG A 385 -3.53 -13.99 -2.78
C ARG A 385 -2.56 -13.86 -1.61
N GLN A 386 -1.37 -13.32 -1.89
CA GLN A 386 -0.20 -13.37 -1.02
C GLN A 386 -0.19 -12.35 0.14
N ASP A 387 -1.34 -11.77 0.49
CA ASP A 387 -1.45 -10.65 1.46
C ASP A 387 -2.68 -10.74 2.39
N ASP A 388 -3.18 -11.95 2.67
CA ASP A 388 -4.30 -12.12 3.61
C ASP A 388 -3.82 -12.09 5.07
N GLY A 389 -4.19 -11.05 5.82
CA GLY A 389 -3.84 -10.90 7.24
C GLY A 389 -4.53 -11.90 8.17
N THR A 390 -5.52 -12.65 7.70
CA THR A 390 -6.32 -13.58 8.52
C THR A 390 -5.74 -14.99 8.61
N ASN A 391 -4.78 -15.34 7.75
CA ASN A 391 -4.20 -16.68 7.68
C ASN A 391 -2.86 -16.84 8.43
N TYR A 392 -2.49 -15.84 9.26
CA TYR A 392 -1.28 -15.84 10.11
C TYR A 392 0.06 -16.00 9.36
N HIS A 393 0.09 -15.91 8.03
CA HIS A 393 1.34 -16.07 7.26
C HIS A 393 2.41 -15.04 7.66
N MET A 394 2.00 -13.80 7.95
CA MET A 394 2.91 -12.76 8.42
C MET A 394 3.43 -13.00 9.83
N ASP A 395 2.68 -13.68 10.68
CA ASP A 395 3.13 -14.07 12.03
C ASP A 395 4.24 -15.11 11.94
N LEU A 396 4.07 -16.09 11.05
CA LEU A 396 5.09 -17.09 10.75
C LEU A 396 6.36 -16.45 10.17
N ILE A 397 6.22 -15.55 9.20
CA ILE A 397 7.36 -14.84 8.58
C ILE A 397 8.10 -13.99 9.61
N ALA A 398 7.40 -13.22 10.44
CA ALA A 398 8.02 -12.39 11.47
C ALA A 398 8.75 -13.26 12.52
N GLY A 399 8.12 -14.36 12.97
CA GLY A 399 8.73 -15.30 13.92
C GLY A 399 10.00 -15.95 13.37
N LEU A 400 9.95 -16.49 12.14
CA LEU A 400 11.11 -17.09 11.47
C LEU A 400 12.23 -16.06 11.22
N ALA A 401 11.86 -14.83 10.81
CA ALA A 401 12.82 -13.76 10.57
C ALA A 401 13.54 -13.35 11.86
N ASN A 402 12.83 -13.23 12.98
CA ASN A 402 13.43 -12.87 14.28
C ASN A 402 14.27 -14.00 14.86
N MET A 403 13.86 -15.27 14.72
CA MET A 403 14.71 -16.41 15.11
C MET A 403 16.03 -16.41 14.32
N ARG A 404 15.96 -16.12 13.01
CA ARG A 404 17.17 -15.95 12.19
C ARG A 404 17.96 -14.72 12.64
N ALA A 405 17.30 -13.60 12.92
CA ALA A 405 17.96 -12.37 13.34
C ALA A 405 18.78 -12.59 14.62
N GLY A 406 18.19 -13.26 15.62
CA GLY A 406 18.89 -13.67 16.84
C GLY A 406 20.12 -14.54 16.56
N ASN A 407 20.01 -15.52 15.64
CA ASN A 407 21.14 -16.40 15.29
C ASN A 407 22.32 -15.66 14.61
N TYR A 408 22.07 -14.51 13.98
CA TYR A 408 23.09 -13.70 13.30
C TYR A 408 23.39 -12.37 14.02
N SER A 409 22.94 -12.20 15.27
CA SER A 409 23.09 -10.94 16.02
C SER A 409 22.54 -9.71 15.29
N ILE A 410 21.49 -9.89 14.49
CA ILE A 410 20.75 -8.83 13.82
C ILE A 410 19.61 -8.39 14.76
N PRO A 411 19.33 -7.08 14.90
CA PRO A 411 18.21 -6.61 15.72
C PRO A 411 16.87 -7.19 15.26
N GLU A 412 16.13 -7.77 16.20
CA GLU A 412 14.76 -8.24 15.95
C GLU A 412 13.81 -7.08 15.66
N VAL A 413 12.76 -7.37 14.89
CA VAL A 413 11.78 -6.38 14.45
C VAL A 413 10.37 -6.82 14.78
N ASP A 414 9.49 -5.86 15.07
CA ASP A 414 8.07 -6.16 15.28
C ASP A 414 7.39 -6.61 13.97
N LYS A 415 6.19 -7.20 14.08
CA LYS A 415 5.41 -7.74 12.96
C LYS A 415 5.13 -6.70 11.87
N LEU A 416 4.85 -5.45 12.23
CA LEU A 416 4.53 -4.39 11.27
C LEU A 416 5.77 -4.00 10.46
N LYS A 417 6.91 -3.91 11.13
CA LYS A 417 8.20 -3.63 10.51
C LYS A 417 8.68 -4.80 9.65
N ALA A 418 8.49 -6.04 10.09
CA ALA A 418 8.71 -7.24 9.28
C ALA A 418 7.84 -7.24 8.02
N LYS A 419 6.54 -6.90 8.14
CA LYS A 419 5.62 -6.75 7.00
C LYS A 419 6.06 -5.67 6.03
N PHE A 420 6.51 -4.53 6.55
CA PHE A 420 7.01 -3.43 5.72
C PHE A 420 8.30 -3.82 4.95
N ILE A 421 9.24 -4.50 5.61
CA ILE A 421 10.46 -5.00 4.96
C ILE A 421 10.12 -6.05 3.90
N ALA A 422 9.27 -7.03 4.22
CA ALA A 422 8.81 -8.05 3.28
C ALA A 422 8.13 -7.40 2.06
N GLY A 423 7.21 -6.46 2.28
CA GLY A 423 6.51 -5.72 1.23
C GLY A 423 7.45 -4.96 0.28
N ARG A 424 8.58 -4.44 0.78
CA ARG A 424 9.59 -3.77 -0.07
C ARG A 424 10.41 -4.72 -0.93
N ILE A 425 10.49 -5.99 -0.54
CA ILE A 425 11.28 -7.02 -1.24
C ILE A 425 10.42 -7.81 -2.23
N ILE A 426 9.10 -7.90 -2.01
CA ILE A 426 8.16 -8.59 -2.92
C ILE A 426 8.31 -8.14 -4.38
N PRO A 427 8.39 -6.82 -4.72
CA PRO A 427 8.59 -6.40 -6.10
C PRO A 427 9.92 -6.89 -6.71
N ALA A 428 10.98 -6.94 -5.91
CA ALA A 428 12.29 -7.44 -6.34
C ALA A 428 12.27 -8.97 -6.56
N ILE A 429 11.61 -9.72 -5.67
CA ILE A 429 11.43 -11.18 -5.82
C ILE A 429 10.54 -11.49 -7.03
N ALA A 430 9.44 -10.75 -7.20
CA ALA A 430 8.53 -10.95 -8.31
C ALA A 430 9.24 -10.69 -9.65
N THR A 431 10.07 -9.65 -9.74
CA THR A 431 10.84 -9.35 -10.95
C THR A 431 11.93 -10.36 -11.24
N SER A 432 12.69 -10.82 -10.23
CA SER A 432 13.71 -11.86 -10.43
C SER A 432 13.09 -13.21 -10.81
N THR A 433 11.96 -13.56 -10.18
CA THR A 433 11.24 -14.81 -10.46
C THR A 433 10.63 -14.77 -11.85
N ALA A 434 9.98 -13.67 -12.25
CA ALA A 434 9.44 -13.51 -13.61
C ALA A 434 10.54 -13.58 -14.69
N MET A 435 11.71 -12.98 -14.43
CA MET A 435 12.86 -13.08 -15.33
C MET A 435 13.35 -14.52 -15.47
N ALA A 436 13.56 -15.22 -14.35
CA ALA A 436 14.01 -16.60 -14.35
C ALA A 436 13.00 -17.51 -15.06
N THR A 437 11.72 -17.41 -14.73
CA THR A 437 10.65 -18.17 -15.38
C THR A 437 10.58 -17.88 -16.87
N GLY A 438 10.69 -16.62 -17.30
CA GLY A 438 10.70 -16.26 -18.72
C GLY A 438 11.86 -16.88 -19.50
N LEU A 439 13.07 -16.90 -18.92
CA LEU A 439 14.23 -17.54 -19.53
C LEU A 439 14.10 -19.07 -19.60
N VAL A 440 13.54 -19.69 -18.55
CA VAL A 440 13.24 -21.13 -18.55
C VAL A 440 12.19 -21.47 -19.61
N CYS A 441 11.15 -20.65 -19.78
CA CYS A 441 10.15 -20.83 -20.83
C CYS A 441 10.73 -20.74 -22.25
N LEU A 442 11.80 -19.97 -22.46
CA LEU A 442 12.49 -19.94 -23.76
C LEU A 442 13.22 -21.26 -24.04
N GLU A 443 13.82 -21.86 -23.02
CA GLU A 443 14.47 -23.17 -23.14
C GLU A 443 13.44 -24.31 -23.31
N LEU A 444 12.23 -24.15 -22.75
CA LEU A 444 11.13 -25.12 -22.90
C LEU A 444 10.70 -25.33 -24.36
N TYR A 445 10.90 -24.34 -25.26
CA TYR A 445 10.68 -24.54 -26.69
C TYR A 445 11.59 -25.62 -27.28
N LYS A 446 12.84 -25.72 -26.82
CA LYS A 446 13.78 -26.75 -27.27
C LYS A 446 13.38 -28.14 -26.79
N VAL A 447 12.80 -28.22 -25.59
CA VAL A 447 12.23 -29.48 -25.07
C VAL A 447 11.07 -29.94 -25.95
N LEU A 448 10.19 -29.00 -26.35
CA LEU A 448 9.00 -29.34 -27.14
C LEU A 448 9.29 -29.65 -28.61
N SER A 449 10.35 -29.10 -29.19
CA SER A 449 10.77 -29.44 -30.56
C SER A 449 11.48 -30.80 -30.65
N GLY A 450 11.95 -31.35 -29.53
CA GLY A 450 12.42 -32.74 -29.42
C GLY A 450 13.78 -33.06 -30.04
N ASP A 451 14.36 -32.16 -30.85
CA ASP A 451 15.58 -32.40 -31.64
C ASP A 451 16.83 -31.66 -31.12
N HIS A 452 16.89 -31.33 -29.83
CA HIS A 452 18.01 -30.60 -29.24
C HIS A 452 18.84 -31.44 -28.28
N LYS A 453 20.16 -31.37 -28.42
CA LYS A 453 21.09 -32.01 -27.49
C LYS A 453 21.21 -31.17 -26.22
N ILE A 454 21.65 -31.77 -25.12
CA ILE A 454 21.75 -31.07 -23.83
C ILE A 454 22.69 -29.86 -23.88
N GLU A 455 23.72 -29.91 -24.74
CA GLU A 455 24.67 -28.80 -24.93
C GLU A 455 24.04 -27.58 -25.62
N ASP A 456 22.88 -27.76 -26.27
CA ASP A 456 22.12 -26.66 -26.87
C ASP A 456 21.38 -25.84 -25.82
N TYR A 457 21.19 -26.37 -24.60
CA TYR A 457 20.51 -25.70 -23.49
C TYR A 457 21.46 -24.74 -22.76
N ARG A 458 21.00 -23.50 -22.54
CA ARG A 458 21.85 -22.46 -21.94
C ARG A 458 21.68 -22.38 -20.44
N ASN A 459 22.75 -22.64 -19.69
CA ASN A 459 22.86 -22.24 -18.29
C ASN A 459 23.34 -20.78 -18.20
N THR A 460 22.57 -19.92 -17.53
CA THR A 460 22.89 -18.49 -17.37
C THR A 460 22.70 -18.07 -15.92
N PHE A 461 23.69 -17.35 -15.37
CA PHE A 461 23.60 -16.70 -14.07
C PHE A 461 23.20 -15.23 -14.25
N ALA A 462 22.16 -14.80 -13.55
CA ALA A 462 21.74 -13.40 -13.52
C ALA A 462 21.96 -12.84 -12.12
N ASN A 463 23.04 -12.06 -11.95
CA ASN A 463 23.18 -11.24 -10.76
C ASN A 463 22.26 -10.01 -10.93
N LEU A 464 21.53 -9.56 -9.92
CA LEU A 464 20.64 -8.38 -10.04
C LEU A 464 20.96 -7.29 -9.00
N ALA A 465 21.93 -7.53 -8.11
CA ALA A 465 22.18 -6.70 -6.92
C ALA A 465 23.61 -6.17 -6.78
N LEU A 466 24.50 -6.37 -7.76
CA LEU A 466 25.88 -5.90 -7.67
C LEU A 466 26.04 -4.48 -8.24
N PRO A 467 26.48 -3.48 -7.46
CA PRO A 467 26.74 -2.16 -8.01
C PRO A 467 27.77 -2.29 -9.15
N PRO A 468 27.53 -1.66 -10.32
CA PRO A 468 28.43 -1.76 -11.47
C PRO A 468 29.74 -1.03 -11.17
N LYS A 469 30.68 -1.71 -10.51
CA LYS A 469 32.04 -1.22 -10.34
C LYS A 469 32.79 -1.48 -11.65
N VAL A 470 33.24 -0.41 -12.29
CA VAL A 470 34.12 -0.48 -13.46
C VAL A 470 35.50 -0.85 -12.96
N ILE A 471 35.94 -2.06 -13.30
CA ILE A 471 37.30 -2.55 -13.13
C ILE A 471 38.07 -2.07 -14.36
N LYS A 472 39.15 -1.34 -14.13
CA LYS A 472 40.06 -0.88 -15.18
C LYS A 472 41.38 -1.62 -15.04
N HIS A 473 41.86 -2.17 -16.14
CA HIS A 473 43.20 -2.72 -16.25
C HIS A 473 43.75 -2.30 -17.60
N GLN A 474 44.74 -1.39 -17.59
CA GLN A 474 45.30 -0.77 -18.79
C GLN A 474 44.19 -0.13 -19.67
N ASP A 475 44.14 -0.46 -20.95
CA ASP A 475 43.13 0.03 -21.91
C ASP A 475 41.79 -0.72 -21.82
N LEU A 476 41.72 -1.76 -20.99
CA LEU A 476 40.53 -2.58 -20.82
C LEU A 476 39.72 -2.11 -19.61
N ASN A 477 38.46 -1.77 -19.87
CA ASN A 477 37.49 -1.41 -18.86
C ASN A 477 36.35 -2.41 -18.93
N TRP A 478 36.05 -3.07 -17.81
CA TRP A 478 34.91 -3.95 -17.73
C TRP A 478 34.18 -3.77 -16.41
N THR A 479 32.89 -4.09 -16.39
CA THR A 479 32.12 -4.17 -15.16
C THR A 479 31.94 -5.62 -14.76
N VAL A 480 31.43 -5.85 -13.55
CA VAL A 480 30.94 -7.17 -13.10
C VAL A 480 29.83 -7.74 -14.02
N TRP A 481 29.31 -6.92 -14.92
CA TRP A 481 28.26 -7.22 -15.89
C TRP A 481 28.78 -7.49 -17.30
N ALA A 482 30.08 -7.26 -17.55
CA ALA A 482 30.67 -7.49 -18.86
C ALA A 482 30.90 -8.99 -19.10
N ARG A 483 30.48 -9.48 -20.27
CA ARG A 483 30.69 -10.86 -20.68
C ARG A 483 31.94 -10.98 -21.54
N TRP A 484 32.85 -11.87 -21.13
CA TRP A 484 34.02 -12.24 -21.93
C TRP A 484 33.72 -13.57 -22.62
N ILE A 485 33.88 -13.61 -23.94
CA ILE A 485 33.73 -14.83 -24.71
C ILE A 485 35.13 -15.27 -25.11
N VAL A 486 35.66 -16.25 -24.39
CA VAL A 486 36.92 -16.90 -24.72
C VAL A 486 36.60 -18.04 -25.68
N ARG A 487 37.11 -17.95 -26.92
CA ARG A 487 36.94 -19.00 -27.93
C ARG A 487 38.07 -20.02 -27.78
N ASP A 488 37.85 -21.23 -28.30
CA ASP A 488 38.88 -22.26 -28.49
C ASP A 488 39.43 -22.96 -27.22
N ASN A 489 38.75 -22.85 -26.08
CA ASN A 489 39.06 -23.54 -24.82
C ASN A 489 40.56 -23.51 -24.43
N PRO A 490 41.18 -22.32 -24.31
CA PRO A 490 42.60 -22.22 -23.98
C PRO A 490 42.89 -22.75 -22.58
N THR A 491 44.10 -23.26 -22.39
CA THR A 491 44.61 -23.60 -21.05
C THR A 491 44.76 -22.33 -20.20
N LEU A 492 44.76 -22.47 -18.87
CA LEU A 492 44.96 -21.33 -17.96
C LEU A 492 46.24 -20.55 -18.28
N LYS A 493 47.32 -21.26 -18.67
CA LYS A 493 48.59 -20.64 -19.05
C LYS A 493 48.46 -19.79 -20.33
N GLU A 494 47.75 -20.30 -21.33
CA GLU A 494 47.48 -19.57 -22.58
C GLU A 494 46.57 -18.37 -22.36
N LEU A 495 45.56 -18.50 -21.50
CA LEU A 495 44.67 -17.39 -21.15
C LEU A 495 45.43 -16.27 -20.42
N LEU A 496 46.31 -16.63 -19.49
CA LEU A 496 47.16 -15.66 -18.78
C LEU A 496 48.18 -15.00 -19.72
N LEU A 497 48.76 -15.76 -20.66
CA LEU A 497 49.63 -15.20 -21.70
C LEU A 497 48.86 -14.29 -22.65
N TRP A 498 47.62 -14.62 -23.00
CA TRP A 498 46.77 -13.81 -23.85
C TRP A 498 46.38 -12.49 -23.18
N LEU A 499 46.07 -12.52 -21.88
CA LEU A 499 45.83 -11.30 -21.09
C LEU A 499 47.10 -10.44 -21.01
N LYS A 500 48.28 -11.07 -20.86
CA LYS A 500 49.59 -10.40 -20.79
C LYS A 500 50.11 -9.92 -22.15
N ALA A 501 49.69 -10.52 -23.27
CA ALA A 501 50.09 -10.09 -24.61
C ALA A 501 49.31 -8.86 -25.10
N ARG A 502 48.26 -8.45 -24.36
CA ARG A 502 47.57 -7.18 -24.54
C ARG A 502 48.12 -6.06 -23.63
N ASP A 503 49.26 -6.33 -22.96
CA ASP A 503 50.08 -5.34 -22.21
C ASP A 503 50.62 -4.21 -23.10
#